data_AF-A0A4Q3ACY9-F1
#
_entry.id   AF-A0A4Q3ACY9-F1
#
_cell.length_a   1.000
_cell.length_b   1.000
_cell.length_c   1.000
_cell.angle_alpha   90.00
_cell.angle_beta   90.00
_cell.angle_gamma   90.00
#
_symmetry.space_group_name_H-M   'P 1'
#
loop_
_entity.id
_entity.type
_entity.pdbx_description
1 polymer ?
#
loop_
_entity_poly.entity_id
_entity_poly.type
_entity_poly.pdbx_seq_one_letter_code
_entity_poly.pdbx_strand_id
1 'polypeptide(L)'
;MPETVPILQPELHRMSGGEIDGLLKESLVSLRQLITAEPDVFQLLDLTPLDEAQPDGRWLYFIEAPFATFPRYVIGETDVENKLPTVVFQSGAEWSAVDYWITLTRPIQ
;
A
#
# COMPACT_ATOMS: atom_id res chain seq x y z
N MET A 1 -8.71 8.30 50.53
CA MET A 1 -7.83 7.36 49.82
C MET A 1 -8.34 7.30 48.39
N PRO A 2 -7.56 7.64 47.36
CA PRO A 2 -8.04 7.50 45.98
C PRO A 2 -7.82 6.06 45.50
N GLU A 3 -8.88 5.45 44.99
CA GLU A 3 -8.88 4.11 44.39
C GLU A 3 -8.16 4.18 43.03
N THR A 4 -7.11 3.37 42.88
CA THR A 4 -6.35 3.24 41.63
C THR A 4 -7.15 2.36 40.68
N VAL A 5 -7.69 2.94 39.61
CA VAL A 5 -8.30 2.21 38.50
C VAL A 5 -7.19 1.45 37.75
N PRO A 6 -7.26 0.12 37.56
CA PRO A 6 -6.30 -0.59 36.74
C PRO A 6 -6.52 -0.24 35.27
N ILE A 7 -5.52 0.39 34.66
CA ILE A 7 -5.45 0.60 33.21
C ILE A 7 -5.32 -0.79 32.56
N LEU A 8 -6.35 -1.20 31.81
CA LEU A 8 -6.26 -2.33 30.90
C LEU A 8 -5.29 -1.93 29.78
N GLN A 9 -4.04 -2.38 29.90
CA GLN A 9 -3.09 -2.35 28.79
C GLN A 9 -3.64 -3.28 27.70
N PRO A 10 -3.77 -2.84 26.43
CA PRO A 10 -4.06 -3.77 25.36
C PRO A 10 -2.91 -4.76 25.27
N GLU A 11 -3.22 -6.04 25.51
CA GLU A 11 -2.31 -7.16 25.29
C GLU A 11 -1.99 -7.24 23.80
N LEU A 12 -1.01 -6.44 23.36
CA LEU A 12 -0.20 -6.72 22.18
C LEU A 12 0.54 -8.04 22.47
N HIS A 13 -0.19 -9.12 22.24
CA HIS A 13 0.31 -10.47 22.23
C HIS A 13 1.59 -10.48 21.41
N ARG A 14 2.65 -11.01 22.04
CA ARG A 14 3.93 -11.33 21.41
C ARG A 14 3.68 -12.34 20.29
N MET A 15 3.28 -11.87 19.12
CA MET A 15 3.32 -12.66 17.91
C MET A 15 4.77 -12.86 17.54
N SER A 16 5.16 -14.10 17.33
CA SER A 16 6.51 -14.43 16.90
C SER A 16 6.76 -13.84 15.50
N GLY A 17 7.98 -13.41 15.19
CA GLY A 17 8.28 -12.75 13.90
C GLY A 17 7.85 -13.56 12.66
N GLY A 18 7.75 -14.89 12.77
CA GLY A 18 7.26 -15.75 11.70
C GLY A 18 5.74 -15.71 11.46
N GLU A 19 4.93 -15.37 12.48
CA GLU A 19 3.47 -15.24 12.35
C GLU A 19 3.10 -13.88 11.74
N ILE A 20 3.87 -12.83 12.07
CA ILE A 20 3.72 -11.50 11.47
C ILE A 20 4.08 -11.56 9.97
N ASP A 21 5.19 -12.22 9.62
CA ASP A 21 5.59 -12.39 8.22
C ASP A 21 4.56 -13.18 7.39
N GLY A 22 3.88 -14.16 8.00
CA GLY A 22 2.83 -14.95 7.36
C GLY A 22 1.58 -14.11 7.05
N LEU A 23 1.10 -13.36 8.05
CA LEU A 23 -0.08 -12.50 7.90
C LEU A 23 0.17 -11.35 6.92
N LEU A 24 1.37 -10.77 6.93
CA LEU A 24 1.75 -9.73 5.98
C LEU A 24 1.79 -10.26 4.54
N LYS A 25 2.29 -11.48 4.33
CA LYS A 25 2.27 -12.12 3.01
C LYS A 25 0.86 -12.42 2.52
N GLU A 26 -0.02 -12.92 3.38
CA GLU A 26 -1.42 -13.17 3.03
C GLU A 26 -2.16 -11.87 2.70
N SER A 27 -1.93 -10.82 3.50
CA SER A 27 -2.52 -9.49 3.29
C SER A 27 -2.04 -8.85 1.99
N LEU A 28 -0.75 -8.99 1.67
CA LEU A 28 -0.15 -8.55 0.40
C LEU A 28 -0.75 -9.25 -0.82
N VAL A 29 -0.88 -10.58 -0.75
CA VAL A 29 -1.49 -11.36 -1.84
C VAL A 29 -2.94 -10.93 -2.03
N SER A 30 -3.68 -10.72 -0.95
CA SER A 30 -5.06 -10.22 -0.98
C SER A 30 -5.16 -8.83 -1.61
N LEU A 31 -4.33 -7.88 -1.18
CA LEU A 31 -4.36 -6.51 -1.71
C LEU A 31 -4.00 -6.48 -3.20
N ARG A 32 -2.99 -7.24 -3.63
CA ARG A 32 -2.63 -7.39 -5.04
C ARG A 32 -3.81 -7.88 -5.86
N GLN A 33 -4.54 -8.89 -5.37
CA GLN A 33 -5.73 -9.41 -6.03
C GLN A 33 -6.84 -8.36 -6.13
N LEU A 34 -7.12 -7.64 -5.03
CA LEU A 34 -8.12 -6.57 -5.00
C LEU A 34 -7.83 -5.50 -6.05
N ILE A 35 -6.60 -4.97 -6.08
CA ILE A 35 -6.22 -3.94 -7.06
C ILE A 35 -6.31 -4.47 -8.49
N THR A 36 -5.81 -5.68 -8.77
CA THR A 36 -5.86 -6.24 -10.13
C THR A 36 -7.27 -6.62 -10.61
N ALA A 37 -8.24 -6.73 -9.70
CA ALA A 37 -9.63 -7.02 -10.05
C ALA A 37 -10.39 -5.76 -10.50
N GLU A 38 -9.83 -4.56 -10.26
CA GLU A 38 -10.45 -3.32 -10.67
C GLU A 38 -10.49 -3.18 -12.20
N PRO A 39 -11.62 -2.76 -12.80
CA PRO A 39 -11.81 -2.76 -14.25
C PRO A 39 -10.95 -1.71 -14.98
N ASP A 40 -10.47 -0.70 -14.28
CA ASP A 40 -9.59 0.36 -14.77
C ASP A 40 -8.10 0.03 -14.60
N VAL A 41 -7.78 -1.18 -14.11
CA VAL A 41 -6.42 -1.69 -14.01
C VAL A 41 -6.16 -2.68 -15.15
N PHE A 42 -5.26 -2.32 -16.06
CA PHE A 42 -4.75 -3.27 -17.06
C PHE A 42 -3.66 -4.16 -16.45
N GLN A 43 -2.74 -3.55 -15.69
CA GLN A 43 -1.66 -4.26 -15.03
C GLN A 43 -1.25 -3.55 -13.74
N LEU A 44 -1.04 -4.30 -12.66
CA LEU A 44 -0.29 -3.81 -11.49
C LEU A 44 1.21 -3.99 -11.73
N LEU A 45 1.93 -2.88 -11.82
CA LEU A 45 3.37 -2.83 -12.09
C LEU A 45 4.17 -3.01 -10.80
N ASP A 46 3.80 -2.31 -9.73
CA ASP A 46 4.47 -2.39 -8.43
C ASP A 46 3.53 -2.08 -7.26
N LEU A 47 3.88 -2.56 -6.06
CA LEU A 47 3.13 -2.38 -4.82
C LEU A 47 4.10 -2.42 -3.63
N THR A 48 4.13 -1.35 -2.84
CA THR A 48 5.04 -1.21 -1.70
C THR A 48 4.33 -0.54 -0.52
N PRO A 49 4.65 -0.86 0.74
CA PRO A 49 4.15 -0.09 1.87
C PRO A 49 4.68 1.35 1.79
N LEU A 50 3.86 2.32 2.18
CA LEU A 50 4.27 3.73 2.30
C LEU A 50 5.18 3.94 3.52
N ASP A 51 4.94 3.19 4.59
CA ASP A 51 5.76 3.16 5.80
C ASP A 51 6.12 1.70 6.11
N GLU A 52 7.39 1.34 5.96
CA GLU A 52 7.89 -0.02 6.26
C GLU A 52 7.69 -0.40 7.74
N ALA A 53 7.59 0.58 8.64
CA ALA A 53 7.34 0.32 10.07
C ALA A 53 5.86 0.04 10.39
N GLN A 54 4.95 0.35 9.46
CA GLN A 54 3.51 0.16 9.60
C GLN A 54 2.93 -0.49 8.33
N PRO A 55 3.25 -1.78 8.08
CA PRO A 55 2.85 -2.49 6.87
C PRO A 55 1.33 -2.76 6.78
N ASP A 56 0.59 -2.63 7.88
CA ASP A 56 -0.87 -2.60 7.93
C ASP A 56 -1.47 -1.23 7.56
N GLY A 57 -0.62 -0.23 7.35
CA GLY A 57 -0.99 1.13 7.02
C GLY A 57 -1.30 1.37 5.55
N ARG A 58 -0.78 2.48 5.02
CA ARG A 58 -0.99 2.90 3.63
C ARG A 58 -0.04 2.18 2.69
N TRP A 59 -0.54 1.83 1.52
CA TRP A 59 0.19 1.15 0.46
C TRP A 59 0.25 2.02 -0.78
N LEU A 60 1.43 2.15 -1.38
CA LEU A 60 1.60 2.77 -2.69
C LEU A 60 1.47 1.70 -3.77
N TYR A 61 0.62 1.98 -4.76
CA TYR A 61 0.48 1.16 -5.96
C TYR A 61 0.93 1.93 -7.20
N PHE A 62 1.50 1.19 -8.15
CA PHE A 62 1.81 1.68 -9.49
C PHE A 62 1.14 0.76 -10.51
N ILE A 63 0.18 1.30 -11.27
CA ILE A 63 -0.59 0.57 -12.27
C ILE A 63 -0.40 1.14 -13.68
N GLU A 64 -0.59 0.28 -14.68
CA GLU A 64 -0.96 0.65 -16.04
C GLU A 64 -2.49 0.52 -16.18
N ALA A 65 -3.13 1.57 -16.70
CA ALA A 65 -4.55 1.63 -17.01
C ALA A 65 -4.78 1.29 -18.49
N PRO A 66 -5.99 0.85 -18.90
CA PRO A 66 -6.27 0.39 -20.27
C PRO A 66 -6.35 1.52 -21.31
N PHE A 67 -5.94 2.74 -20.97
CA PHE A 67 -6.01 3.91 -21.84
C PHE A 67 -4.75 4.02 -22.72
N ALA A 68 -4.94 4.32 -24.01
CA ALA A 68 -3.82 4.42 -24.96
C ALA A 68 -2.94 5.66 -24.76
N THR A 69 -3.48 6.74 -24.18
CA THR A 69 -2.84 8.06 -24.15
C THR A 69 -2.76 8.68 -22.77
N PHE A 70 -3.87 8.98 -22.10
CA PHE A 70 -3.86 9.56 -20.75
C PHE A 70 -5.16 9.28 -19.97
N PRO A 71 -5.08 8.97 -18.67
CA PRO A 71 -3.87 8.57 -17.94
C PRO A 71 -3.54 7.11 -18.27
N ARG A 72 -2.32 6.81 -18.74
CA ARG A 72 -1.90 5.42 -19.00
C ARG A 72 -1.23 4.79 -17.79
N TYR A 73 -0.53 5.59 -17.01
CA TYR A 73 0.20 5.18 -15.82
C TYR A 73 -0.31 5.97 -14.64
N VAL A 74 -0.67 5.27 -13.56
CA VAL A 74 -1.23 5.88 -12.35
C VAL A 74 -0.46 5.37 -11.14
N ILE A 75 -0.06 6.29 -10.28
CA ILE A 75 0.49 6.01 -8.96
C ILE A 75 -0.50 6.56 -7.96
N GLY A 76 -0.89 5.71 -7.03
CA GLY A 76 -1.77 6.11 -5.95
C GLY A 76 -1.44 5.37 -4.68
N GLU A 77 -2.24 5.63 -3.67
CA GLU A 77 -2.12 4.97 -2.39
C GLU A 77 -3.48 4.52 -1.89
N THR A 78 -3.48 3.45 -1.13
CA THR A 78 -4.69 2.79 -0.63
C THR A 78 -4.44 2.18 0.75
N ASP A 79 -5.46 1.64 1.38
CA ASP A 79 -5.33 0.83 2.59
C ASP A 79 -5.23 -0.67 2.25
N VAL A 80 -4.99 -1.52 3.25
CA VAL A 80 -4.88 -2.98 3.08
C VAL A 80 -6.14 -3.65 2.50
N GLU A 81 -7.29 -2.97 2.53
CA GLU A 81 -8.56 -3.48 2.01
C GLU A 81 -8.94 -2.87 0.64
N ASN A 82 -8.06 -2.06 0.06
CA ASN A 82 -8.30 -1.27 -1.14
C ASN A 82 -9.53 -0.32 -1.08
N LYS A 83 -9.93 0.16 0.09
CA LYS A 83 -11.17 0.95 0.29
C LYS A 83 -10.97 2.45 0.20
N LEU A 84 -9.74 2.93 0.38
CA LEU A 84 -9.40 4.36 0.39
C LEU A 84 -8.37 4.74 -0.69
N PRO A 85 -8.60 4.41 -1.97
CA PRO A 85 -7.68 4.74 -3.03
C PRO A 85 -7.61 6.26 -3.24
N THR A 86 -6.40 6.79 -3.36
CA THR A 86 -6.13 8.19 -3.70
C THR A 86 -5.09 8.22 -4.80
N VAL A 87 -5.39 8.89 -5.91
CA VAL A 87 -4.42 9.10 -6.99
C VAL A 87 -3.47 10.22 -6.59
N VAL A 88 -2.17 9.92 -6.60
CA VAL A 88 -1.11 10.87 -6.25
C VAL A 88 -0.45 11.41 -7.51
N PHE A 89 -0.32 10.57 -8.53
CA PHE A 89 0.28 10.95 -9.80
C PHE A 89 -0.34 10.18 -10.98
N GLN A 90 -0.42 10.84 -12.12
CA GLN A 90 -0.94 10.25 -13.35
C GLN A 90 -0.18 10.80 -14.56
N SER A 91 0.13 9.92 -15.51
CA SER A 91 0.88 10.27 -16.72
C SER A 91 0.43 9.42 -17.91
N GLY A 92 0.62 9.95 -19.11
CA GLY A 92 0.50 9.18 -20.35
C GLY A 92 1.79 8.45 -20.75
N ALA A 93 2.91 8.87 -20.17
CA ALA A 93 4.24 8.38 -20.48
C ALA A 93 4.85 7.63 -19.29
N GLU A 94 5.35 6.42 -19.57
CA GLU A 94 5.91 5.50 -18.58
C GLU A 94 7.09 6.13 -17.82
N TRP A 95 8.05 6.72 -18.56
CA TRP A 95 9.25 7.31 -17.97
C TRP A 95 8.93 8.34 -16.90
N SER A 96 7.90 9.17 -17.11
CA SER A 96 7.51 10.20 -16.14
C SER A 96 6.88 9.60 -14.89
N ALA A 97 6.15 8.47 -15.02
CA ALA A 97 5.62 7.76 -13.87
C ALA A 97 6.72 7.02 -13.11
N VAL A 98 7.66 6.39 -13.81
CA VAL A 98 8.82 5.72 -13.21
C VAL A 98 9.69 6.71 -12.43
N ASP A 99 9.99 7.88 -12.99
CA ASP A 99 10.77 8.92 -12.30
C ASP A 99 10.07 9.39 -11.00
N TYR A 100 8.75 9.54 -11.05
CA TYR A 100 7.96 9.89 -9.87
C TYR A 100 7.94 8.75 -8.83
N TRP A 101 7.72 7.51 -9.26
CA TRP A 101 7.75 6.32 -8.42
C TRP A 101 9.07 6.19 -7.65
N ILE A 102 10.17 6.37 -8.36
CA ILE A 102 11.51 6.35 -7.79
C ILE A 102 11.69 7.46 -6.74
N THR A 103 11.12 8.65 -6.99
CA THR A 103 11.20 9.77 -6.04
C THR A 103 10.44 9.48 -4.75
N LEU A 104 9.31 8.77 -4.83
CA LEU A 104 8.50 8.40 -3.66
C LEU A 104 9.10 7.25 -2.86
N THR A 105 9.68 6.26 -3.54
CA THR A 105 10.09 4.99 -2.91
C THR A 105 11.57 4.95 -2.51
N ARG A 106 12.37 5.95 -2.89
CA ARG A 106 13.75 6.04 -2.43
C ARG A 106 13.82 6.60 -1.01
N PRO A 107 14.60 5.98 -0.11
CA PRO A 107 14.87 6.58 1.20
C PRO A 107 15.58 7.92 1.01
N ILE A 108 15.08 8.97 1.67
CA ILE A 108 15.82 10.22 1.84
C ILE A 108 17.09 9.86 2.61
N GLN A 109 18.25 10.01 1.96
CA GLN A 109 19.56 9.77 2.59
C GLN A 109 19.87 10.82 3.65
#